data_AF-A0A0J8S6H0-F1
#
_entry.id   AF-A0A0J8S6H0-F1
#
_cell.length_a   1.000
_cell.length_b   1.000
_cell.length_c   1.000
_cell.angle_alpha   90.00
_cell.angle_beta   90.00
_cell.angle_gamma   90.00
#
_symmetry.space_group_name_H-M   'P 1'
#
loop_
_entity.id
_entity.type
_entity.pdbx_description
1 polymer ?
#
loop_
_entity_poly.entity_id
_entity_poly.type
_entity_poly.pdbx_seq_one_letter_code
_entity_poly.pdbx_strand_id
1 'polypeptide(L)' 'MTPYVHQGYFDIFFPTDFTVIEDVYRAITGKLTRLSTHEDFMRRWAYAEDTQAKSGENLLLTWYKNASVLVTV' A
#
# COMPACT_ATOMS: atom_id res chain seq x y z
N MET A 1 17.30 8.12 -11.42
CA MET A 1 17.01 9.56 -11.62
C MET A 1 17.56 10.29 -10.41
N THR A 2 18.40 11.32 -10.61
CA THR A 2 18.87 12.16 -9.48
C THR A 2 17.82 13.25 -9.26
N PRO A 3 17.15 13.31 -8.10
CA PRO A 3 16.19 14.37 -7.84
C PRO A 3 16.93 15.71 -7.65
N TYR A 4 16.71 16.66 -8.56
CA TYR A 4 17.34 17.98 -8.55
C TYR A 4 16.63 18.94 -7.58
N VAL A 5 16.57 18.57 -6.32
CA VAL A 5 16.01 19.39 -5.23
C VAL A 5 17.08 19.64 -4.17
N HIS A 6 16.86 20.64 -3.31
CA HIS A 6 17.74 20.85 -2.17
C HIS A 6 17.73 19.61 -1.26
N GLN A 7 18.93 19.12 -0.95
CA GLN A 7 19.10 17.94 -0.10
C GLN A 7 18.45 18.17 1.27
N GLY A 8 17.66 17.19 1.72
CA GLY A 8 16.98 17.25 3.02
C GLY A 8 15.70 18.09 3.03
N TYR A 9 15.29 18.67 1.90
CA TYR A 9 14.07 19.49 1.81
C TYR A 9 12.82 18.69 1.46
N PHE A 10 12.99 17.50 0.88
CA PHE A 10 11.90 16.62 0.48
C PHE A 10 12.18 15.17 0.86
N ASP A 11 11.12 14.46 1.26
CA ASP A 11 11.14 13.01 1.38
C ASP A 11 11.16 12.39 -0.02
N ILE A 12 12.08 11.45 -0.23
CA ILE A 12 12.20 10.73 -1.49
C ILE A 12 11.79 9.29 -1.24
N PHE A 13 10.71 8.87 -1.90
CA PHE A 13 10.24 7.50 -1.87
C PHE A 13 10.76 6.74 -3.08
N PHE A 14 11.20 5.50 -2.84
CA PHE A 14 11.50 4.53 -3.90
C PHE A 14 10.39 3.49 -3.94
N PRO A 15 10.08 2.94 -5.13
CA PRO A 15 9.12 1.86 -5.22
C PRO A 15 9.62 0.64 -4.43
N THR A 16 8.78 0.14 -3.55
CA THR A 16 9.05 -1.06 -2.76
C THR A 16 8.59 -2.29 -3.52
N ASP A 17 9.49 -3.28 -3.69
CA ASP A 17 9.08 -4.61 -4.11
C ASP A 17 8.52 -5.37 -2.89
N PHE A 18 7.20 -5.45 -2.83
CA PHE A 18 6.51 -6.07 -1.71
C PHE A 18 6.65 -7.60 -1.66
N THR A 19 6.90 -8.26 -2.79
CA THR A 19 7.14 -9.70 -2.83
C THR A 19 8.43 -10.03 -2.11
N VAL A 20 9.50 -9.28 -2.39
CA VAL A 20 10.78 -9.42 -1.70
C VAL A 20 10.64 -9.14 -0.20
N ILE A 21 9.93 -8.07 0.17
CA ILE A 21 9.72 -7.73 1.58
C ILE A 21 8.91 -8.79 2.32
N GLU A 22 7.91 -9.40 1.69
CA GLU A 22 7.15 -10.49 2.28
C GLU A 22 8.04 -11.70 2.59
N ASP A 23 8.90 -12.10 1.64
CA ASP A 23 9.81 -13.23 1.82
C ASP A 23 10.82 -12.97 2.96
N VAL A 24 11.38 -11.77 3.02
CA VAL A 24 12.27 -11.34 4.10
C VAL A 24 11.54 -11.37 5.45
N TYR A 25 10.33 -10.83 5.51
CA TYR A 25 9.54 -10.80 6.75
C TYR A 25 9.21 -12.21 7.25
N ARG A 26 8.79 -13.12 6.36
CA ARG A 26 8.55 -14.53 6.68
C ARG A 26 9.81 -15.21 7.20
N ALA A 27 10.95 -15.02 6.54
CA ALA A 27 12.21 -15.64 6.93
C ALA A 27 12.69 -15.21 8.33
N ILE A 28 12.50 -13.94 8.67
CA ILE A 28 12.92 -13.39 9.97
C ILE A 28 11.96 -13.77 11.10
N THR A 29 10.64 -13.72 10.83
CA THR A 29 9.63 -13.81 11.89
C THR A 29 8.97 -15.19 12.01
N GLY A 30 9.05 -16.03 10.97
CA GLY A 30 8.31 -17.29 10.87
C GLY A 30 6.79 -17.14 10.77
N LYS A 31 6.28 -15.90 10.66
CA LYS A 31 4.84 -15.63 10.61
C LYS A 31 4.26 -15.95 9.24
N LEU A 32 3.03 -16.46 9.24
CA LEU A 32 2.25 -16.54 8.02
C LEU A 32 1.80 -15.13 7.61
N THR A 33 2.15 -14.74 6.40
CA THR A 33 1.79 -13.43 5.86
C THR A 33 1.01 -13.54 4.57
N ARG A 34 0.34 -12.45 4.20
CA ARG A 34 -0.30 -12.28 2.91
C ARG A 34 -0.10 -10.86 2.40
N LEU A 35 0.37 -10.75 1.17
CA LEU A 35 0.26 -9.52 0.39
C LEU A 35 -1.15 -9.34 -0.17
N SER A 36 -1.60 -8.10 -0.17
CA SER A 36 -2.88 -7.66 -0.72
C SER A 36 -2.70 -6.38 -1.50
N THR A 37 -3.48 -6.22 -2.58
CA THR A 37 -3.68 -4.89 -3.15
C THR A 37 -4.37 -3.98 -2.12
N HIS A 38 -4.19 -2.67 -2.25
CA HIS A 38 -4.91 -1.69 -1.44
C HIS A 38 -6.43 -1.88 -1.54
N GLU A 39 -6.95 -2.03 -2.76
CA GLU A 39 -8.39 -2.19 -3.00
C GLU A 39 -8.94 -3.43 -2.28
N ASP A 40 -8.29 -4.59 -2.43
CA ASP A 40 -8.72 -5.83 -1.78
C ASP A 40 -8.67 -5.74 -0.26
N PHE A 41 -7.74 -4.96 0.29
CA PHE A 41 -7.65 -4.73 1.73
C PHE A 41 -8.81 -3.83 2.19
N MET A 42 -9.04 -2.72 1.51
CA MET A 42 -10.09 -1.77 1.89
C MET A 42 -11.50 -2.36 1.76
N ARG A 43 -11.76 -3.16 0.71
CA ARG A 43 -13.05 -3.87 0.58
C ARG A 43 -13.35 -4.83 1.73
N ARG A 44 -12.30 -5.35 2.38
CA ARG A 44 -12.45 -6.31 3.49
C ARG A 44 -12.56 -5.64 4.85
N TRP A 45 -11.92 -4.49 5.04
CA TRP A 45 -11.70 -3.93 6.37
C TRP A 45 -12.22 -2.51 6.56
N ALA A 46 -12.54 -1.77 5.49
CA ALA A 46 -13.05 -0.42 5.58
C ALA A 46 -14.57 -0.37 5.36
N TYR A 47 -15.22 0.63 5.95
CA TYR A 47 -16.57 1.06 5.59
C TYR A 47 -16.51 1.83 4.26
N ALA A 48 -16.35 1.09 3.15
CA ALA A 48 -16.10 1.69 1.84
C ALA A 48 -17.28 2.56 1.39
N GLU A 49 -18.52 2.21 1.73
CA GLU A 49 -19.72 2.99 1.46
C GLU A 49 -19.64 4.44 1.97
N ASP A 50 -18.95 4.68 3.09
CA ASP A 50 -18.81 6.01 3.69
C ASP A 50 -17.74 6.87 2.99
N THR A 51 -16.99 6.28 2.04
CA THR A 51 -15.89 6.96 1.33
C THR A 51 -16.24 7.29 -0.12
N GLN A 52 -17.52 7.22 -0.49
CA GLN A 52 -18.00 7.62 -1.80
C GLN A 52 -18.10 9.15 -1.90
N ALA A 53 -17.41 9.73 -2.88
CA ALA A 53 -17.53 11.14 -3.22
C ALA A 53 -18.91 11.44 -3.84
N LYS A 54 -19.31 12.72 -3.83
CA LYS A 54 -20.57 13.17 -4.46
C LYS A 54 -20.68 12.82 -5.94
N SER A 55 -19.55 12.62 -6.63
CA SER A 55 -19.48 12.16 -8.02
C SER A 55 -19.85 10.68 -8.20
N GLY A 56 -19.97 9.91 -7.12
CA GLY A 56 -20.19 8.47 -7.13
C GLY A 56 -18.90 7.65 -7.13
N GLU A 57 -17.72 8.26 -7.24
CA GLU A 57 -16.44 7.56 -7.14
C GLU A 57 -16.08 7.23 -5.69
N ASN A 58 -15.51 6.05 -5.45
CA ASN A 58 -14.93 5.70 -4.16
C ASN A 58 -13.40 5.84 -4.19
N LEU A 59 -12.90 6.94 -3.64
CA LEU A 59 -11.48 7.32 -3.66
C LEU A 59 -10.59 6.28 -2.98
N LEU A 60 -11.11 5.59 -1.95
CA LEU A 60 -10.37 4.59 -1.19
C LEU A 60 -10.20 3.27 -1.97
N LEU A 61 -10.96 3.06 -3.05
CA LEU A 61 -10.86 1.86 -3.88
C LEU A 61 -10.08 2.13 -5.17
N THR A 62 -10.29 3.29 -5.80
CA THR A 62 -9.82 3.52 -7.18
C THR A 62 -8.47 4.25 -7.29
N TRP A 63 -8.04 5.02 -6.28
CA TRP A 63 -6.90 5.95 -6.43
C TRP A 63 -5.55 5.33 -6.07
N TYR A 64 -5.52 4.31 -5.23
CA TYR A 64 -4.29 3.75 -4.66
C TYR A 64 -3.90 2.40 -5.27
N LYS A 65 -4.05 2.25 -6.59
CA LYS A 65 -3.81 0.97 -7.30
C LYS A 65 -2.36 0.47 -7.21
N ASN A 66 -1.41 1.38 -7.01
CA ASN A 66 0.01 1.08 -6.85
C ASN A 66 0.43 0.85 -5.39
N ALA A 67 -0.50 0.87 -4.45
CA ALA A 67 -0.24 0.59 -3.04
C ALA A 67 -0.58 -0.87 -2.70
N SER A 68 0.27 -1.46 -1.86
CA SER A 68 0.14 -2.84 -1.37
C SER A 68 0.18 -2.86 0.14
N VAL A 69 -0.48 -3.85 0.73
CA VAL A 69 -0.54 -4.06 2.18
C VAL A 69 -0.02 -5.47 2.49
N LEU A 70 0.92 -5.55 3.43
CA LEU A 70 1.38 -6.82 4.00
C LEU A 70 0.65 -7.05 5.33
N VAL A 71 -0.05 -8.15 5.45
CA VAL A 71 -0.74 -8.54 6.69
C VAL A 71 -0.18 -9.85 7.23
N THR A 72 -0.12 -9.98 8.55
CA THR A 72 0.05 -11.28 9.22
C THR A 72 -1.32 -11.93 9.37
N VAL A 73 -1.41 -13.23 9.12
CA VAL A 73 -2.65 -14.01 9.18
C VAL A 73 -2.75 -14.78 10.50
#